data_AF-A0A968MFZ0-F1
#
_entry.id   AF-A0A968MFZ0-F1
#
_cell.length_a   1.000
_cell.length_b   1.000
_cell.length_c   1.000
_cell.angle_alpha   90.00
_cell.angle_beta   90.00
_cell.angle_gamma   90.00
#
_symmetry.space_group_name_H-M   'P 1'
#
loop_
_entity.id
_entity.type
_entity.pdbx_description
1 polymer ?
#
loop_
_entity_poly.entity_id
_entity_poly.type
_entity_poly.pdbx_seq_one_letter_code
_entity_poly.pdbx_strand_id
1 'polypeptide(L)'
;MDNVFILENLLGAIMKKLNHVVLYHQLRIKAGLLLTKLFFVEIIEMNLNIFLMSVQLKPKSDDPNEVNLTTISKNKINRSERVKDDLDQFFLEGNAQQKAVELGMPYINLYGYPIDTDILMKVSKEDVIRSKMGMFSRDGNVCMLTTPEPGHQYQDEVIQLIQKDGFKTKIYLCSSLSFDKLVKTYDYVFATETVDDTINLDLGEDKEALDLKTLNNYLIPLRPPKLLRRFYAQHFKTTLQIFTLNQKKPSII
;
A
#
# COMPACT_ATOMS: atom_id res chain seq x y z
N MET A 1 13.50 52.22 -33.62
CA MET A 1 13.27 52.03 -32.18
C MET A 1 11.94 51.34 -31.88
N ASP A 2 10.99 51.33 -32.82
CA ASP A 2 9.62 50.84 -32.55
C ASP A 2 9.48 49.32 -32.34
N ASN A 3 10.38 48.50 -32.92
CA ASN A 3 10.30 47.04 -32.77
C ASN A 3 10.62 46.54 -31.35
N VAL A 4 11.44 47.28 -30.59
CA VAL A 4 11.81 46.91 -29.21
C VAL A 4 10.61 47.12 -28.28
N PHE A 5 9.88 48.23 -28.47
CA PHE A 5 8.69 48.54 -27.68
C PHE A 5 7.53 47.56 -27.90
N ILE A 6 7.39 47.04 -29.12
CA ILE A 6 6.37 46.02 -29.44
C ILE A 6 6.70 44.69 -28.75
N LEU A 7 7.98 44.29 -28.70
CA LEU A 7 8.43 43.06 -28.04
C LEU A 7 8.24 43.10 -26.52
N GLU A 8 8.54 44.23 -25.87
CA GLU A 8 8.35 44.38 -24.42
C GLU A 8 6.88 44.31 -24.01
N ASN A 9 5.98 44.96 -24.79
CA ASN A 9 4.55 44.89 -24.54
C ASN A 9 3.98 43.48 -24.76
N LEU A 10 4.46 42.77 -25.78
CA LEU A 10 4.05 41.38 -26.04
C LEU A 10 4.51 40.44 -24.93
N LEU A 11 5.77 40.58 -24.48
CA LEU A 11 6.33 39.78 -23.40
C LEU A 11 5.60 40.04 -22.07
N GLY A 12 5.27 41.30 -21.77
CA GLY A 12 4.47 41.68 -20.61
C GLY A 12 3.07 41.06 -20.62
N ALA A 13 2.40 41.04 -21.78
CA ALA A 13 1.08 40.42 -21.93
C ALA A 13 1.13 38.88 -21.77
N ILE A 14 2.17 38.23 -22.29
CA ILE A 14 2.40 36.78 -22.16
C ILE A 14 2.68 36.42 -20.70
N MET A 15 3.55 37.17 -20.01
CA MET A 15 3.87 36.95 -18.59
C MET A 15 2.64 37.13 -17.69
N LYS A 16 1.78 38.11 -17.99
CA LYS A 16 0.52 38.31 -17.26
C LYS A 16 -0.44 37.12 -17.44
N LYS A 17 -0.56 36.58 -18.65
CA LYS A 17 -1.37 35.37 -18.93
C LYS A 17 -0.81 34.12 -18.23
N LEU A 18 0.51 33.92 -18.25
CA LEU A 18 1.18 32.81 -17.55
C LEU A 18 0.93 32.85 -16.04
N ASN A 19 1.00 34.02 -15.41
CA ASN A 19 0.70 34.17 -13.99
C ASN A 19 -0.75 33.79 -13.64
N HIS A 20 -1.72 34.12 -14.50
CA HIS A 20 -3.11 33.69 -14.30
C HIS A 20 -3.28 32.17 -14.41
N VAL A 21 -2.55 31.51 -15.31
CA VAL A 21 -2.59 30.04 -15.46
C VAL A 21 -1.97 29.35 -14.24
N VAL A 22 -0.85 29.84 -13.74
CA VAL A 22 -0.19 29.30 -12.53
C VAL A 22 -1.10 29.48 -11.31
N LEU A 23 -1.70 30.66 -11.14
CA LEU A 23 -2.63 30.93 -10.04
C LEU A 23 -3.87 30.02 -10.10
N TYR A 24 -4.42 29.80 -11.29
CA TYR A 24 -5.54 28.89 -11.51
C TYR A 24 -5.19 27.43 -11.14
N HIS A 25 -4.01 26.95 -11.53
CA HIS A 25 -3.56 25.61 -11.16
C HIS A 25 -3.37 25.45 -9.64
N GLN A 26 -2.78 26.44 -8.97
CA GLN A 26 -2.62 26.42 -7.51
C GLN A 26 -3.97 26.41 -6.77
N LEU A 27 -4.94 27.22 -7.22
CA LEU A 27 -6.30 27.23 -6.68
C LEU A 27 -7.00 25.88 -6.87
N ARG A 28 -6.84 25.26 -8.05
CA ARG A 28 -7.43 23.95 -8.35
C ARG A 28 -6.86 22.83 -7.47
N ILE A 29 -5.54 22.83 -7.22
CA ILE A 29 -4.90 21.86 -6.32
C ILE A 29 -5.39 22.05 -4.88
N LYS A 30 -5.44 23.29 -4.38
CA LYS A 30 -5.95 23.59 -3.04
C LYS A 30 -7.42 23.19 -2.86
N ALA A 31 -8.26 23.46 -3.86
CA ALA A 31 -9.66 23.06 -3.85
C ALA A 31 -9.83 21.53 -3.86
N GLY A 32 -9.03 20.81 -4.65
CA GLY A 32 -9.00 19.35 -4.64
C GLY A 32 -8.63 18.77 -3.27
N LEU A 33 -7.60 19.34 -2.63
CA LEU A 33 -7.17 18.90 -1.30
C LEU A 33 -8.25 19.14 -0.23
N LEU A 34 -8.95 20.28 -0.28
CA LEU A 34 -10.07 20.59 0.61
C LEU A 34 -11.24 19.61 0.44
N LEU A 35 -11.60 19.31 -0.81
CA LEU A 35 -12.62 18.30 -1.12
C LEU A 35 -12.25 16.92 -0.56
N THR A 36 -11.01 16.47 -0.76
CA THR A 36 -10.58 15.17 -0.20
C THR A 36 -10.63 15.11 1.32
N LYS A 37 -10.34 16.22 2.02
CA LYS A 37 -10.46 16.30 3.47
C LYS A 37 -11.91 16.22 3.94
N LEU A 38 -12.83 16.90 3.25
CA LEU A 38 -14.27 16.84 3.56
C LEU A 38 -14.83 15.43 3.38
N PHE A 39 -14.49 14.76 2.28
CA PHE A 39 -14.88 13.36 2.05
C PHE A 39 -14.32 12.41 3.10
N PHE A 40 -13.08 12.63 3.57
CA PHE A 40 -12.48 11.79 4.60
C PHE A 40 -13.18 11.93 5.96
N VAL A 41 -13.62 13.15 6.31
CA VAL A 41 -14.39 13.40 7.53
C VAL A 41 -15.76 12.71 7.46
N GLU A 42 -16.49 12.83 6.34
CA GLU A 42 -17.79 12.16 6.16
C GLU A 42 -17.67 10.64 6.23
N ILE A 43 -16.62 10.05 5.63
CA ILE A 43 -16.37 8.60 5.71
C ILE A 43 -16.09 8.15 7.15
N ILE A 44 -15.34 8.95 7.93
CA ILE A 44 -15.08 8.66 9.34
C ILE A 44 -16.39 8.73 10.14
N GLU A 45 -17.21 9.76 9.94
CA GLU A 45 -18.49 9.89 10.64
C GLU A 45 -19.48 8.77 10.28
N MET A 46 -19.54 8.34 9.01
CA MET A 46 -20.36 7.20 8.59
C MET A 46 -19.91 5.90 9.26
N ASN A 47 -18.60 5.64 9.31
CA ASN A 47 -18.07 4.45 9.95
C ASN A 47 -18.27 4.48 11.47
N LEU A 48 -18.15 5.65 12.10
CA LEU A 48 -18.40 5.81 13.53
C LEU A 48 -19.88 5.59 13.87
N ASN A 49 -20.81 6.07 13.03
CA ASN A 49 -22.24 5.82 13.20
C ASN A 49 -22.62 4.35 12.98
N ILE A 50 -22.04 3.68 11.98
CA ILE A 50 -22.23 2.23 11.79
C ILE A 50 -21.72 1.47 13.02
N PHE A 51 -20.57 1.86 13.55
CA PHE A 51 -20.01 1.26 14.76
C PHE A 51 -20.93 1.49 15.97
N LEU A 52 -21.39 2.71 16.21
CA LEU A 52 -22.30 3.03 17.31
C LEU A 52 -23.66 2.33 17.17
N MET A 53 -24.17 2.15 15.95
CA MET A 53 -25.37 1.35 15.70
C MET A 53 -25.15 -0.15 15.97
N SER A 54 -23.96 -0.69 15.71
CA SER A 54 -23.64 -2.09 16.03
C SER A 54 -23.45 -2.36 17.53
N VAL A 55 -23.27 -1.31 18.33
CA VAL A 55 -23.14 -1.41 19.80
C VAL A 55 -24.51 -1.44 20.50
N GLN A 56 -25.60 -1.04 19.83
CA GLN A 56 -26.94 -1.22 20.36
C GLN A 56 -27.61 -2.48 19.78
N LEU A 57 -27.98 -3.38 20.69
CA LEU A 57 -28.88 -4.54 20.55
C LEU A 57 -28.22 -5.87 20.14
N LYS A 58 -27.69 -6.57 21.15
CA LYS A 58 -28.09 -7.97 21.33
C LYS A 58 -29.30 -8.00 22.26
N PRO A 59 -30.43 -8.59 21.87
CA PRO A 59 -31.53 -8.81 22.80
C PRO A 59 -31.03 -9.64 23.98
N LYS A 60 -31.39 -9.14 25.15
CA LYS A 60 -31.23 -9.76 26.47
C LYS A 60 -31.82 -11.17 26.38
N SER A 61 -30.98 -12.20 26.48
CA SER A 61 -31.46 -13.57 26.69
C SER A 61 -32.06 -13.65 28.09
N ASP A 62 -33.28 -14.16 28.19
CA ASP A 62 -34.07 -14.30 29.43
C ASP A 62 -33.57 -15.44 30.34
N ASP A 63 -32.26 -15.47 30.63
CA ASP A 63 -31.72 -16.34 31.67
C ASP A 63 -30.80 -15.53 32.60
N PRO A 64 -31.27 -15.11 33.80
CA PRO A 64 -30.58 -14.13 34.63
C PRO A 64 -29.32 -14.67 35.36
N ASN A 65 -28.93 -15.94 35.20
CA ASN A 65 -27.95 -16.57 36.09
C ASN A 65 -26.68 -17.19 35.45
N GLU A 66 -26.38 -16.97 34.17
CA GLU A 66 -25.05 -17.30 33.63
C GLU A 66 -24.33 -16.07 33.06
N VAL A 67 -23.70 -15.31 33.95
CA VAL A 67 -22.63 -14.39 33.56
C VAL A 67 -21.46 -15.24 33.08
N ASN A 68 -21.32 -15.40 31.76
CA ASN A 68 -20.23 -16.15 31.14
C ASN A 68 -18.90 -15.35 31.26
N LEU A 69 -18.30 -15.42 32.45
CA LEU A 69 -17.06 -14.74 32.89
C LEU A 69 -15.85 -15.05 31.98
N THR A 70 -15.91 -16.08 31.16
CA THR A 70 -14.83 -16.49 30.27
C THR A 70 -14.60 -15.52 29.10
N THR A 71 -15.63 -14.79 28.65
CA THR A 71 -15.54 -13.94 27.44
C THR A 71 -14.91 -12.57 27.71
N ILE A 72 -15.13 -12.00 28.90
CA ILE A 72 -14.57 -10.70 29.30
C ILE A 72 -13.07 -10.84 29.62
N SER A 73 -12.68 -11.99 30.21
CA SER A 73 -11.28 -12.30 30.51
C SER A 73 -10.41 -12.39 29.25
N LYS A 74 -10.86 -13.12 28.22
CA LYS A 74 -10.11 -13.30 26.97
C LYS A 74 -9.87 -11.99 26.21
N ASN A 75 -10.85 -11.09 26.15
CA ASN A 75 -10.68 -9.78 25.49
C ASN A 75 -9.68 -8.87 26.23
N LYS A 76 -9.62 -8.94 27.56
CA LYS A 76 -8.66 -8.17 28.36
C LYS A 76 -7.23 -8.70 28.19
N ILE A 77 -7.08 -10.03 28.09
CA ILE A 77 -5.80 -10.71 27.84
C ILE A 77 -5.25 -10.34 26.46
N ASN A 78 -6.06 -10.45 25.39
CA ASN A 78 -5.65 -10.10 24.02
C ASN A 78 -5.23 -8.63 23.88
N ARG A 79 -5.82 -7.71 24.67
CA ARG A 79 -5.43 -6.30 24.65
C ARG A 79 -4.07 -6.08 25.30
N SER A 80 -3.76 -6.81 26.36
CA SER A 80 -2.47 -6.68 27.05
C SER A 80 -1.31 -7.22 26.23
N GLU A 81 -1.52 -8.28 25.45
CA GLU A 81 -0.52 -8.85 24.55
C GLU A 81 -0.19 -7.88 23.41
N ARG A 82 -1.21 -7.35 22.71
CA ARG A 82 -0.99 -6.36 21.65
C ARG A 82 -0.21 -5.13 22.11
N VAL A 83 -0.51 -4.63 23.32
CA VAL A 83 0.22 -3.49 23.89
C VAL A 83 1.69 -3.84 24.14
N LYS A 84 2.00 -5.08 24.54
CA LYS A 84 3.40 -5.52 24.69
C LYS A 84 4.10 -5.59 23.35
N ASP A 85 3.46 -6.20 22.35
CA ASP A 85 4.03 -6.31 21.00
C ASP A 85 4.30 -4.92 20.37
N ASP A 86 3.38 -3.98 20.53
CA ASP A 86 3.53 -2.59 20.08
C ASP A 86 4.70 -1.89 20.79
N LEU A 87 4.87 -2.15 22.09
CA LEU A 87 5.94 -1.58 22.90
C LEU A 87 7.31 -2.15 22.49
N ASP A 88 7.39 -3.47 22.32
CA ASP A 88 8.59 -4.18 21.90
C ASP A 88 9.01 -3.73 20.49
N GLN A 89 8.04 -3.61 19.58
CA GLN A 89 8.26 -3.03 18.26
C GLN A 89 8.81 -1.60 18.37
N PHE A 90 8.19 -0.74 19.18
CA PHE A 90 8.65 0.63 19.37
C PHE A 90 10.11 0.70 19.87
N PHE A 91 10.47 -0.15 20.83
CA PHE A 91 11.85 -0.21 21.35
C PHE A 91 12.84 -0.72 20.31
N LEU A 92 12.52 -1.80 19.58
CA LEU A 92 13.40 -2.37 18.58
C LEU A 92 13.66 -1.40 17.41
N GLU A 93 12.62 -0.72 16.95
CA GLU A 93 12.73 0.29 15.90
C GLU A 93 13.49 1.54 16.39
N GLY A 94 13.26 1.98 17.62
CA GLY A 94 14.02 3.07 18.24
C GLY A 94 15.51 2.77 18.37
N ASN A 95 15.85 1.57 18.85
CA ASN A 95 17.25 1.11 18.98
C ASN A 95 17.92 0.99 17.61
N ALA A 96 17.22 0.46 16.61
CA ALA A 96 17.75 0.37 15.25
C ALA A 96 18.00 1.76 14.65
N GLN A 97 17.08 2.70 14.86
CA GLN A 97 17.25 4.09 14.40
C GLN A 97 18.49 4.74 15.05
N GLN A 98 18.67 4.59 16.36
CA GLN A 98 19.83 5.12 17.06
C GLN A 98 21.13 4.50 16.53
N LYS A 99 21.17 3.17 16.37
CA LYS A 99 22.32 2.46 15.80
C LYS A 99 22.65 2.95 14.37
N ALA A 100 21.64 3.27 13.57
CA ALA A 100 21.85 3.82 12.23
C ALA A 100 22.57 5.16 12.28
N VAL A 101 22.16 6.05 13.19
CA VAL A 101 22.80 7.35 13.41
C VAL A 101 24.26 7.17 13.85
N GLU A 102 24.52 6.26 14.80
CA GLU A 102 25.87 5.97 15.29
C GLU A 102 26.80 5.44 14.19
N LEU A 103 26.27 4.64 13.26
CA LEU A 103 27.01 4.10 12.12
C LEU A 103 27.06 5.03 10.90
N GLY A 104 26.37 6.19 10.94
CA GLY A 104 26.25 7.08 9.79
C GLY A 104 25.47 6.48 8.62
N MET A 105 24.58 5.52 8.89
CA MET A 105 23.75 4.82 7.91
C MET A 105 22.32 5.38 7.88
N PRO A 106 21.65 5.36 6.72
CA PRO A 106 20.24 5.71 6.67
C PRO A 106 19.40 4.58 7.30
N TYR A 107 18.38 4.95 8.06
CA TYR A 107 17.46 4.02 8.70
C TYR A 107 16.18 3.83 7.89
N ILE A 108 15.59 2.63 7.92
CA ILE A 108 14.27 2.34 7.38
C ILE A 108 13.45 1.44 8.32
N ASN A 109 12.18 1.79 8.50
CA ASN A 109 11.18 0.93 9.13
C ASN A 109 10.25 0.35 8.06
N LEU A 110 10.30 -0.96 7.86
CA LEU A 110 9.53 -1.64 6.82
C LEU A 110 8.05 -1.84 7.19
N TYR A 111 7.64 -1.59 8.43
CA TYR A 111 6.22 -1.58 8.79
C TYR A 111 5.47 -0.37 8.20
N GLY A 112 6.14 0.78 8.09
CA GLY A 112 5.59 2.00 7.51
C GLY A 112 5.92 2.21 6.02
N TYR A 113 6.65 1.30 5.39
CA TYR A 113 7.14 1.45 4.03
C TYR A 113 6.69 0.28 3.14
N PRO A 114 6.15 0.53 1.93
CA PRO A 114 5.75 -0.54 1.02
C PRO A 114 6.97 -1.28 0.47
N ILE A 115 6.90 -2.60 0.43
CA ILE A 115 7.92 -3.46 -0.18
C ILE A 115 7.49 -3.71 -1.63
N ASP A 116 8.36 -3.39 -2.57
CA ASP A 116 8.18 -3.73 -3.99
C ASP A 116 8.41 -5.24 -4.15
N THR A 117 7.37 -5.97 -4.57
CA THR A 117 7.41 -7.43 -4.72
C THR A 117 8.14 -7.88 -5.98
N ASP A 118 8.09 -7.08 -7.05
CA ASP A 118 8.63 -7.44 -8.37
C ASP A 118 10.16 -7.57 -8.33
N ILE A 119 10.79 -6.84 -7.42
CA ILE A 119 12.24 -6.85 -7.23
C ILE A 119 12.71 -7.98 -6.30
N LEU A 120 11.82 -8.60 -5.52
CA LEU A 120 12.20 -9.66 -4.59
C LEU A 120 12.71 -10.90 -5.35
N MET A 121 12.28 -11.11 -6.60
CA MET A 121 12.77 -12.21 -7.43
C MET A 121 14.24 -12.07 -7.83
N LYS A 122 14.88 -10.91 -7.64
CA LYS A 122 16.29 -10.71 -8.00
C LYS A 122 17.28 -11.34 -7.03
N VAL A 123 16.89 -11.54 -5.78
CA VAL A 123 17.75 -12.14 -4.74
C VAL A 123 16.97 -13.30 -4.14
N SER A 124 17.53 -14.49 -4.11
CA SER A 124 16.82 -15.64 -3.54
C SER A 124 16.53 -15.43 -2.05
N LYS A 125 15.45 -16.03 -1.54
CA LYS A 125 15.12 -15.96 -0.11
C LYS A 125 16.26 -16.55 0.73
N GLU A 126 16.89 -17.60 0.23
CA GLU A 126 18.03 -18.28 0.84
C GLU A 126 19.21 -17.32 0.98
N ASP A 127 19.54 -16.57 -0.07
CA ASP A 127 20.59 -15.56 -0.05
C ASP A 127 20.25 -14.40 0.91
N VAL A 128 18.97 -13.98 0.98
CA VAL A 128 18.53 -12.95 1.92
C VAL A 128 18.74 -13.41 3.37
N ILE A 129 18.31 -14.63 3.71
CA ILE A 129 18.48 -15.19 5.05
C ILE A 129 19.96 -15.37 5.39
N ARG A 130 20.75 -15.93 4.46
CA ARG A 130 22.18 -16.18 4.64
C ARG A 130 22.96 -14.88 4.82
N SER A 131 22.66 -13.84 4.04
CA SER A 131 23.38 -12.56 4.06
C SER A 131 22.88 -11.58 5.10
N LYS A 132 21.69 -11.83 5.69
CA LYS A 132 20.96 -10.85 6.50
C LYS A 132 20.76 -9.54 5.74
N MET A 133 20.54 -9.61 4.43
CA MET A 133 20.37 -8.44 3.56
C MET A 133 19.34 -8.74 2.47
N GLY A 134 18.39 -7.84 2.26
CA GLY A 134 17.38 -8.01 1.23
C GLY A 134 17.03 -6.71 0.52
N MET A 135 16.52 -6.83 -0.70
CA MET A 135 15.96 -5.71 -1.46
C MET A 135 14.55 -5.40 -0.98
N PHE A 136 14.21 -4.11 -0.85
CA PHE A 136 12.85 -3.68 -0.48
C PHE A 136 12.24 -2.65 -1.43
N SER A 137 13.06 -1.93 -2.21
CA SER A 137 12.59 -0.97 -3.21
C SER A 137 13.62 -0.78 -4.32
N ARG A 138 13.19 -0.26 -5.46
CA ARG A 138 14.05 0.17 -6.56
C ARG A 138 13.57 1.50 -7.12
N ASP A 139 14.50 2.43 -7.29
CA ASP A 139 14.25 3.72 -7.95
C ASP A 139 15.20 3.88 -9.14
N GLY A 140 14.65 3.71 -10.35
CA GLY A 140 15.42 3.70 -11.59
C GLY A 140 16.52 2.63 -11.56
N ASN A 141 17.78 3.07 -11.57
CA ASN A 141 18.96 2.19 -11.53
C ASN A 141 19.53 2.00 -10.11
N VAL A 142 18.82 2.39 -9.06
CA VAL A 142 19.26 2.27 -7.66
C VAL A 142 18.38 1.26 -6.93
N CYS A 143 18.99 0.15 -6.54
CA CYS A 143 18.38 -0.87 -5.68
C CYS A 143 18.59 -0.49 -4.21
N MET A 144 17.50 -0.42 -3.46
CA MET A 144 17.53 -0.14 -2.03
C MET A 144 17.54 -1.46 -1.25
N LEU A 145 18.64 -1.66 -0.54
CA LEU A 145 18.91 -2.83 0.29
C LEU A 145 18.72 -2.48 1.75
N THR A 146 18.36 -3.46 2.55
CA THR A 146 18.26 -3.29 4.00
C THR A 146 18.84 -4.47 4.76
N THR A 147 19.39 -4.19 5.94
CA THR A 147 19.99 -5.19 6.82
C THR A 147 19.84 -4.79 8.29
N PRO A 148 19.63 -5.74 9.22
CA PRO A 148 19.73 -5.49 10.66
C PRO A 148 21.18 -5.56 11.18
N GLU A 149 22.10 -6.12 10.40
CA GLU A 149 23.46 -6.45 10.79
C GLU A 149 24.47 -6.01 9.72
N PRO A 150 24.86 -4.72 9.69
CA PRO A 150 25.87 -4.24 8.74
C PRO A 150 27.21 -4.97 8.92
N GLY A 151 27.86 -5.31 7.81
CA GLY A 151 29.16 -5.99 7.83
C GLY A 151 29.07 -7.51 7.97
N HIS A 152 27.90 -8.10 7.76
CA HIS A 152 27.76 -9.56 7.74
C HIS A 152 28.51 -10.17 6.53
N GLN A 153 29.21 -11.28 6.75
CA GLN A 153 30.23 -11.82 5.82
C GLN A 153 29.72 -12.13 4.40
N TYR A 154 28.42 -12.41 4.22
CA TYR A 154 27.84 -12.74 2.90
C TYR A 154 27.12 -11.56 2.22
N GLN A 155 27.22 -10.33 2.77
CA GLN A 155 26.56 -9.17 2.17
C GLN A 155 27.17 -8.76 0.85
N ASP A 156 28.48 -8.88 0.73
CA ASP A 156 29.20 -8.51 -0.50
C ASP A 156 28.77 -9.38 -1.69
N GLU A 157 28.42 -10.64 -1.47
CA GLU A 157 27.89 -11.53 -2.53
C GLU A 157 26.58 -11.00 -3.11
N VAL A 158 25.64 -10.57 -2.26
CA VAL A 158 24.35 -10.01 -2.68
C VAL A 158 24.53 -8.67 -3.38
N ILE A 159 25.43 -7.83 -2.86
CA ILE A 159 25.75 -6.53 -3.46
C ILE A 159 26.36 -6.74 -4.86
N GLN A 160 27.32 -7.65 -5.00
CA GLN A 160 27.96 -7.96 -6.27
C GLN A 160 26.98 -8.56 -7.28
N LEU A 161 26.08 -9.45 -6.84
CA LEU A 161 25.02 -10.01 -7.68
C LEU A 161 24.20 -8.89 -8.34
N ILE A 162 23.77 -7.91 -7.54
CA ILE A 162 22.96 -6.79 -8.02
C ILE A 162 23.77 -5.83 -8.90
N GLN A 163 25.03 -5.57 -8.53
CA GLN A 163 25.91 -4.67 -9.29
C GLN A 163 26.34 -5.26 -10.63
N LYS A 164 26.46 -6.59 -10.74
CA LYS A 164 26.76 -7.30 -11.99
C LYS A 164 25.69 -7.07 -13.06
N ASP A 165 24.45 -6.88 -12.64
CA ASP A 165 23.32 -6.50 -13.50
C ASP A 165 23.31 -5.00 -13.88
N GLY A 166 24.31 -4.23 -13.46
CA GLY A 166 24.45 -2.80 -13.76
C GLY A 166 23.71 -1.86 -12.81
N PHE A 167 23.10 -2.39 -11.74
CA PHE A 167 22.40 -1.59 -10.73
C PHE A 167 23.34 -1.01 -9.68
N LYS A 168 23.05 0.20 -9.22
CA LYS A 168 23.67 0.77 -8.01
C LYS A 168 22.94 0.29 -6.78
N THR A 169 23.65 0.15 -5.67
CA THR A 169 23.08 -0.30 -4.39
C THR A 169 23.13 0.82 -3.36
N LYS A 170 22.04 1.00 -2.60
CA LYS A 170 21.99 1.88 -1.43
C LYS A 170 21.51 1.07 -0.23
N ILE A 171 22.32 1.01 0.82
CA ILE A 171 22.07 0.16 1.99
C ILE A 171 21.46 0.99 3.12
N TYR A 172 20.41 0.47 3.73
CA TYR A 172 19.71 1.02 4.88
C TYR A 172 19.80 0.07 6.07
N LEU A 173 19.99 0.60 7.27
CA LEU A 173 19.83 -0.17 8.50
C LEU A 173 18.34 -0.30 8.83
N CYS A 174 17.88 -1.47 9.23
CA CYS A 174 16.55 -1.69 9.79
C CYS A 174 16.63 -2.43 11.13
N SER A 175 15.50 -2.53 11.83
CA SER A 175 15.41 -3.45 12.97
C SER A 175 15.37 -4.91 12.50
N SER A 176 15.66 -5.85 13.40
CA SER A 176 15.45 -7.28 13.14
C SER A 176 13.98 -7.59 12.82
N LEU A 177 13.05 -6.94 13.51
CA LEU A 177 11.61 -7.12 13.30
C LEU A 177 11.18 -6.67 11.89
N SER A 178 11.68 -5.51 11.43
CA SER A 178 11.48 -5.05 10.06
C SER A 178 12.09 -6.02 9.05
N PHE A 179 13.27 -6.56 9.31
CA PHE A 179 13.89 -7.57 8.45
C PHE A 179 13.06 -8.87 8.38
N ASP A 180 12.51 -9.34 9.49
CA ASP A 180 11.64 -10.52 9.52
C ASP A 180 10.37 -10.30 8.69
N LYS A 181 9.81 -9.08 8.72
CA LYS A 181 8.71 -8.70 7.82
C LYS A 181 9.13 -8.81 6.35
N LEU A 182 10.35 -8.36 6.01
CA LEU A 182 10.88 -8.50 4.65
C LEU A 182 10.96 -9.97 4.25
N VAL A 183 11.59 -10.83 5.07
CA VAL A 183 11.73 -12.26 4.78
C VAL A 183 10.37 -12.94 4.62
N LYS A 184 9.39 -12.61 5.45
CA LYS A 184 8.00 -13.10 5.30
C LYS A 184 7.35 -12.64 4.00
N THR A 185 7.76 -11.51 3.43
CA THR A 185 7.22 -11.02 2.15
C THR A 185 7.65 -11.93 0.99
N TYR A 186 8.85 -12.52 1.06
CA TYR A 186 9.32 -13.49 0.07
C TYR A 186 8.44 -14.75 0.01
N ASP A 187 7.85 -15.18 1.14
CA ASP A 187 6.95 -16.34 1.18
C ASP A 187 5.73 -16.18 0.26
N TYR A 188 5.24 -14.95 0.10
CA TYR A 188 4.07 -14.67 -0.73
C TYR A 188 4.40 -14.59 -2.23
N VAL A 189 5.63 -14.20 -2.58
CA VAL A 189 6.05 -14.06 -3.99
C VAL A 189 6.27 -15.44 -4.63
N PHE A 190 6.90 -16.37 -3.92
CA PHE A 190 7.14 -17.71 -4.48
C PHE A 190 5.91 -18.62 -4.47
N ALA A 191 4.92 -18.34 -3.63
CA ALA A 191 3.65 -19.06 -3.65
C ALA A 191 2.89 -18.87 -4.98
N THR A 192 3.14 -17.78 -5.71
CA THR A 192 2.45 -17.50 -6.99
C THR A 192 3.13 -18.11 -8.21
N GLU A 193 4.40 -18.49 -8.15
CA GLU A 193 5.12 -19.10 -9.29
C GLU A 193 4.91 -20.62 -9.41
N THR A 194 4.47 -21.28 -8.33
CA THR A 194 4.19 -22.73 -8.34
C THR A 194 2.77 -23.08 -8.75
N VAL A 195 1.95 -22.09 -9.12
CA VAL A 195 0.73 -22.34 -9.88
C VAL A 195 1.15 -22.53 -11.33
N ASP A 196 1.58 -23.75 -11.61
CA ASP A 196 1.74 -24.27 -12.96
C ASP A 196 0.46 -23.92 -13.74
N ASP A 197 0.56 -23.00 -14.71
CA ASP A 197 -0.54 -22.57 -15.59
C ASP A 197 -1.09 -23.73 -16.45
N THR A 198 -0.55 -24.94 -16.29
CA THR A 198 -1.24 -26.16 -16.67
C THR A 198 -2.32 -26.49 -15.64
N ILE A 199 -3.43 -25.74 -15.69
CA ILE A 199 -4.72 -26.33 -15.38
C ILE A 199 -4.99 -27.35 -16.49
N ASN A 200 -4.39 -28.55 -16.36
CA ASN A 200 -4.95 -29.73 -16.98
C ASN A 200 -6.28 -29.97 -16.26
N LEU A 201 -7.34 -29.35 -16.79
CA LEU A 201 -8.69 -29.86 -16.62
C LEU A 201 -8.68 -31.22 -17.32
N ASP A 202 -8.23 -32.25 -16.60
CA ASP A 202 -8.58 -33.62 -16.91
C ASP A 202 -10.08 -33.70 -16.64
N LEU A 203 -10.84 -33.28 -17.64
CA LEU A 203 -12.27 -33.56 -17.75
C LEU A 203 -12.35 -35.06 -18.04
N GLY A 204 -12.11 -35.86 -16.99
CA GLY A 204 -12.55 -37.23 -16.95
C GLY A 204 -14.01 -37.25 -17.41
N GLU A 205 -14.35 -38.25 -18.21
CA GLU A 205 -15.62 -38.37 -18.95
C GLU A 205 -16.87 -38.51 -18.06
N ASP A 206 -16.82 -38.06 -16.81
CA ASP A 206 -17.95 -38.01 -15.90
C ASP A 206 -18.65 -36.65 -16.04
N LYS A 207 -19.55 -36.60 -17.02
CA LYS A 207 -20.58 -35.57 -17.16
C LYS A 207 -21.57 -35.66 -16.00
N GLU A 208 -21.19 -35.18 -14.82
CA GLU A 208 -22.16 -34.60 -13.89
C GLU A 208 -22.15 -33.09 -14.06
N ALA A 209 -23.24 -32.57 -14.63
CA ALA A 209 -23.44 -31.15 -14.81
C ALA A 209 -23.32 -30.43 -13.46
N LEU A 210 -22.21 -29.72 -13.25
CA LEU A 210 -22.05 -28.81 -12.13
C LEU A 210 -23.10 -27.71 -12.30
N ASP A 211 -24.22 -27.82 -11.58
CA ASP A 211 -25.34 -26.88 -11.65
C ASP A 211 -24.81 -25.47 -11.37
N LEU A 212 -25.05 -24.54 -12.30
CA LEU A 212 -24.70 -23.12 -12.19
C LEU A 212 -25.25 -22.48 -10.90
N LYS A 213 -26.26 -23.08 -10.26
CA LYS A 213 -26.74 -22.68 -8.93
C LYS A 213 -25.70 -22.88 -7.83
N THR A 214 -24.90 -23.94 -7.88
CA THR A 214 -23.89 -24.26 -6.87
C THR A 214 -22.74 -23.25 -6.91
N LEU A 215 -22.27 -22.89 -8.12
CA LEU A 215 -21.27 -21.83 -8.33
C LEU A 215 -21.76 -20.45 -7.88
N ASN A 216 -23.05 -20.14 -8.06
CA ASN A 216 -23.62 -18.87 -7.62
C ASN A 216 -23.63 -18.75 -6.09
N ASN A 217 -23.74 -19.84 -5.33
CA ASN A 217 -23.71 -19.83 -3.86
C ASN A 217 -22.33 -19.49 -3.29
N TYR A 218 -21.24 -19.87 -3.97
CA TYR A 218 -19.87 -19.53 -3.54
C TYR A 218 -19.46 -18.09 -3.88
N LEU A 219 -20.11 -17.46 -4.86
CA LEU A 219 -19.82 -16.07 -5.28
C LEU A 219 -20.70 -15.01 -4.61
N ILE A 220 -21.73 -15.41 -3.84
CA ILE A 220 -22.59 -14.49 -3.06
C ILE A 220 -21.82 -13.66 -2.02
N PRO A 221 -20.84 -14.18 -1.24
CA PRO A 221 -20.14 -13.37 -0.25
C PRO A 221 -19.17 -12.32 -0.82
N LEU A 222 -18.86 -12.37 -2.12
CA LEU A 222 -17.99 -11.39 -2.81
C LEU A 222 -18.76 -10.30 -3.57
N ARG A 223 -20.10 -10.31 -3.55
CA ARG A 223 -20.89 -9.21 -4.14
C ARG A 223 -21.00 -8.05 -3.15
N PRO A 224 -20.51 -6.85 -3.49
CA PRO A 224 -20.72 -5.69 -2.64
C PRO A 224 -22.24 -5.46 -2.45
N PRO A 225 -22.69 -5.11 -1.22
CA PRO A 225 -24.07 -4.79 -0.92
C PRO A 225 -24.74 -3.91 -1.99
N LYS A 226 -26.03 -4.12 -2.26
CA LYS A 226 -26.78 -3.40 -3.32
C LYS A 226 -26.64 -1.87 -3.23
N LEU A 227 -26.45 -1.32 -2.04
CA LEU A 227 -26.21 0.11 -1.80
C LEU A 227 -24.87 0.59 -2.38
N LEU A 228 -23.81 -0.21 -2.24
CA LEU A 228 -22.49 0.11 -2.78
C LEU A 228 -22.44 0.01 -4.31
N ARG A 229 -23.24 -0.88 -4.92
CA ARG A 229 -23.33 -0.95 -6.40
C ARG A 229 -23.77 0.35 -7.05
N ARG A 230 -24.75 1.06 -6.46
CA ARG A 230 -25.21 2.35 -6.99
C ARG A 230 -24.14 3.42 -6.81
N PHE A 231 -23.47 3.43 -5.66
CA PHE A 231 -22.39 4.35 -5.37
C PHE A 231 -21.21 4.18 -6.34
N TYR A 232 -20.70 2.95 -6.51
CA TYR A 232 -19.60 2.67 -7.45
C TYR A 232 -19.99 2.92 -8.91
N ALA A 233 -21.20 2.56 -9.33
CA ALA A 233 -21.66 2.82 -10.69
C ALA A 233 -21.77 4.33 -11.00
N GLN A 234 -22.25 5.12 -10.03
CA GLN A 234 -22.38 6.57 -10.18
C GLN A 234 -21.01 7.24 -10.18
N HIS A 235 -20.10 6.86 -9.28
CA HIS A 235 -18.72 7.37 -9.27
C HIS A 235 -17.95 6.99 -10.54
N PHE A 236 -18.03 5.73 -10.99
CA PHE A 236 -17.34 5.28 -12.21
C PHE A 236 -17.84 6.02 -13.45
N LYS A 237 -19.16 6.24 -13.58
CA LYS A 237 -19.76 7.03 -14.67
C LYS A 237 -19.28 8.48 -14.66
N THR A 238 -19.12 9.07 -13.47
CA THR A 238 -18.68 10.47 -13.31
C THR A 238 -17.19 10.61 -13.66
N THR A 239 -16.36 9.67 -13.21
CA THR A 239 -14.93 9.63 -13.55
C THR A 239 -14.70 9.43 -15.05
N LEU A 240 -15.47 8.55 -15.69
CA LEU A 240 -15.43 8.37 -17.15
C LEU A 240 -15.85 9.64 -17.89
N GLN A 241 -16.94 10.31 -17.49
CA GLN A 241 -17.35 11.57 -18.13
C GLN A 241 -16.28 12.66 -18.03
N ILE A 242 -15.63 12.80 -16.87
CA ILE A 242 -14.54 13.77 -16.67
C ILE A 242 -13.34 13.42 -17.56
N PHE A 243 -13.01 12.14 -17.70
CA PHE A 243 -11.91 11.70 -18.56
C PHE A 243 -12.20 11.99 -20.05
N THR A 244 -13.41 11.67 -20.52
CA THR A 244 -13.80 11.90 -21.92
C THR A 244 -13.91 13.38 -22.27
N LEU A 245 -14.31 14.23 -21.32
CA LEU A 245 -14.35 15.69 -21.51
C LEU A 245 -12.94 16.31 -21.60
N ASN A 246 -11.95 15.76 -20.91
CA ASN A 246 -10.57 16.24 -20.98
C ASN A 246 -9.85 15.82 -22.27
N GLN A 247 -10.24 14.70 -22.89
CA GLN A 247 -9.70 14.21 -24.16
C GLN A 247 -10.21 15.01 -25.38
N LYS A 248 -11.31 15.76 -25.23
CA LYS A 248 -11.95 16.53 -26.32
C LYS A 248 -11.54 18.00 -26.40
N LYS A 249 -10.47 18.44 -25.71
CA LYS A 249 -9.96 19.81 -25.92
C LYS A 249 -9.32 19.90 -27.31
N PRO A 250 -9.85 20.73 -28.23
CA PRO A 250 -9.23 20.90 -29.54
C PRO A 250 -7.86 21.54 -29.37
N SER A 251 -6.87 20.99 -30.06
CA SER A 251 -5.58 21.62 -30.29
C SER A 251 -5.81 22.95 -31.01
N ILE A 252 -5.70 24.06 -30.28
CA ILE A 252 -5.70 25.39 -30.88
C ILE A 252 -4.27 25.60 -31.40
N ILE A 253 -4.13 25.51 -32.73
CA ILE A 253 -3.02 26.08 -33.50
C ILE A 253 -3.33 27.56 -33.72
#